data_AF-A0A9E2L6D2-F1
#
_entry.id   AF-A0A9E2L6D2-F1
#
_cell.length_a   1.000
_cell.length_b   1.000
_cell.length_c   1.000
_cell.angle_alpha   90.00
_cell.angle_beta   90.00
_cell.angle_gamma   90.00
#
_symmetry.space_group_name_H-M   'P 1'
#
loop_
_entity.id
_entity.type
_entity.pdbx_description
1 polymer ?
#
loop_
_entity_poly.entity_id
_entity_poly.type
_entity_poly.pdbx_seq_one_letter_code
_entity_poly.pdbx_strand_id
1 'polypeptide(L)'
;MKKQQRSEAKAECASSAKRNTTWKSIDFSKCERKVKKLRIRIAKAQKEKRYNKVKALQHLLVTSFEAKALAVRKVTSNKGKRTAGVDHIKWDTDAKKRRLYRKQVIKR
;
A
#
# COMPACT_ATOMS: atom_id res chain seq x y z
N MET A 1 -51.60 10.13 7.41
CA MET A 1 -50.26 10.50 6.91
C MET A 1 -49.18 9.81 7.74
N LYS A 2 -48.60 8.68 7.28
CA LYS A 2 -47.50 7.99 7.98
C LYS A 2 -46.20 8.26 7.23
N LYS A 3 -45.31 9.05 7.83
CA LYS A 3 -43.96 9.31 7.30
C LYS A 3 -43.12 8.04 7.48
N GLN A 4 -42.77 7.38 6.39
CA GLN A 4 -41.80 6.28 6.37
C GLN A 4 -40.39 6.83 6.63
N GLN A 5 -39.75 6.29 7.66
CA GLN A 5 -38.35 6.55 8.00
C GLN A 5 -37.45 5.82 6.99
N ARG A 6 -36.50 6.53 6.36
CA ARG A 6 -35.45 5.94 5.54
C ARG A 6 -34.40 5.32 6.45
N SER A 7 -34.22 4.00 6.40
CA SER A 7 -33.10 3.32 7.04
C SER A 7 -31.79 3.66 6.33
N GLU A 8 -30.78 4.10 7.09
CA GLU A 8 -29.42 4.36 6.61
C GLU A 8 -28.80 3.06 6.06
N ALA A 9 -28.78 2.93 4.73
CA ALA A 9 -27.99 1.90 4.08
C ALA A 9 -26.50 2.23 4.28
N LYS A 10 -25.86 1.54 5.23
CA LYS A 10 -24.40 1.51 5.33
C LYS A 10 -23.84 0.84 4.07
N ALA A 11 -23.54 1.65 3.07
CA ALA A 11 -22.71 1.22 1.95
C ALA A 11 -21.29 0.99 2.48
N GLU A 12 -21.00 -0.24 2.93
CA GLU A 12 -19.60 -0.68 3.05
C GLU A 12 -19.02 -0.79 1.64
N CYS A 13 -18.37 0.29 1.19
CA CYS A 13 -17.52 0.23 0.02
C CYS A 13 -16.50 -0.90 0.22
N ALA A 14 -16.31 -1.77 -0.79
CA ALA A 14 -15.36 -2.89 -0.79
C ALA A 14 -13.89 -2.50 -0.45
N SER A 15 -13.61 -1.21 -0.32
CA SER A 15 -12.37 -0.65 0.22
C SER A 15 -12.14 -0.90 1.71
N SER A 16 -13.15 -1.30 2.50
CA SER A 16 -13.02 -1.58 3.95
C SER A 16 -12.74 -3.04 4.26
N ALA A 17 -12.13 -3.80 3.34
CA ALA A 17 -11.51 -5.06 3.72
C ALA A 17 -10.36 -4.74 4.70
N LYS A 18 -10.66 -4.69 6.00
CA LYS A 18 -9.70 -4.66 7.11
C LYS A 18 -8.85 -5.91 7.00
N ARG A 19 -7.83 -5.86 6.14
CA ARG A 19 -6.80 -6.87 6.07
C ARG A 19 -5.99 -6.76 7.36
N ASN A 20 -6.44 -7.49 8.38
CA ASN A 20 -5.68 -7.82 9.58
C ASN A 20 -4.51 -8.76 9.21
N THR A 21 -3.77 -8.46 8.14
CA THR A 21 -2.49 -9.10 7.85
C THR A 21 -1.49 -8.55 8.84
N THR A 22 -1.21 -9.33 9.89
CA THR A 22 -0.07 -9.13 10.77
C THR A 22 1.18 -8.98 9.90
N TRP A 23 2.02 -7.98 10.15
CA TRP A 23 3.23 -7.70 9.36
C TRP A 23 4.10 -8.95 9.11
N LYS A 24 4.15 -9.86 10.10
CA LYS A 24 4.85 -11.14 10.06
C LYS A 24 4.22 -12.18 9.12
N SER A 25 2.93 -12.08 8.83
CA SER A 25 2.19 -13.00 7.94
C SER A 25 2.19 -12.55 6.47
N ILE A 26 2.87 -11.45 6.13
CA ILE A 26 2.94 -10.96 4.76
C ILE A 26 4.01 -11.78 4.01
N ASP A 27 3.58 -12.53 3.00
CA ASP A 27 4.51 -13.15 2.04
C ASP A 27 5.09 -12.08 1.10
N PHE A 28 6.24 -11.53 1.51
CA PHE A 28 6.93 -10.51 0.74
C PHE A 28 7.49 -11.02 -0.60
N SER A 29 7.78 -12.31 -0.74
CA SER A 29 8.25 -12.91 -2.00
C SER A 29 7.12 -12.86 -3.03
N LYS A 30 5.88 -13.12 -2.63
CA LYS A 30 4.70 -12.93 -3.48
C LYS A 30 4.45 -11.47 -3.83
N CYS A 31 4.62 -10.55 -2.89
CA CYS A 31 4.54 -9.11 -3.15
C CYS A 31 5.56 -8.67 -4.22
N GLU A 32 6.81 -9.15 -4.10
CA GLU A 32 7.89 -8.81 -5.02
C GLU A 32 7.64 -9.31 -6.43
N ARG A 33 7.17 -10.55 -6.58
CA ARG A 33 6.76 -11.09 -7.89
C ARG A 33 5.66 -10.24 -8.55
N LYS A 34 4.64 -9.84 -7.79
CA LYS A 34 3.55 -8.99 -8.29
C LYS A 34 4.06 -7.61 -8.74
N VAL A 35 4.88 -6.96 -7.92
CA VAL A 35 5.47 -5.65 -8.24
C VAL A 35 6.41 -5.75 -9.44
N LYS A 36 7.22 -6.81 -9.55
CA LYS A 36 8.09 -7.07 -10.71
C LYS A 36 7.27 -7.20 -12.00
N LYS A 37 6.18 -7.96 -12.00
CA LYS A 37 5.27 -8.07 -13.16
C LYS A 37 4.71 -6.70 -13.57
N LEU A 38 4.27 -5.86 -12.63
CA LEU A 38 3.79 -4.51 -12.93
C LEU A 38 4.87 -3.62 -13.54
N ARG A 39 6.09 -3.64 -13.01
CA ARG A 39 7.22 -2.86 -13.55
C ARG A 39 7.57 -3.29 -14.98
N ILE A 40 7.58 -4.59 -15.25
CA ILE A 40 7.79 -5.11 -16.62
C ILE A 40 6.67 -4.63 -17.57
N ARG A 41 5.41 -4.65 -17.12
CA ARG A 41 4.28 -4.13 -17.91
C ARG A 41 4.42 -2.64 -18.23
N ILE A 42 4.90 -1.85 -17.27
CA ILE A 42 5.19 -0.42 -17.47
C ILE A 42 6.29 -0.26 -18.53
N ALA A 43 7.40 -0.98 -18.41
CA ALA A 43 8.51 -0.91 -19.36
C ALA A 43 8.06 -1.31 -20.79
N LYS A 44 7.25 -2.37 -20.92
CA LYS A 44 6.68 -2.80 -22.20
C LYS A 44 5.74 -1.73 -22.78
N ALA A 45 4.85 -1.17 -21.98
CA ALA A 45 3.92 -0.12 -22.42
C ALA A 45 4.65 1.17 -22.84
N GLN A 46 5.77 1.50 -22.17
CA GLN A 46 6.63 2.62 -22.52
C GLN A 46 7.30 2.40 -23.88
N LYS A 47 7.84 1.18 -24.12
CA LYS A 47 8.46 0.81 -25.41
C LYS A 47 7.45 0.88 -26.57
N GLU A 48 6.19 0.51 -26.32
CA GLU A 48 5.08 0.61 -27.27
C GLU A 48 4.49 2.03 -27.40
N LYS A 49 5.08 3.05 -26.74
CA LYS A 49 4.62 4.45 -26.70
C LYS A 49 3.15 4.63 -26.25
N ARG A 50 2.62 3.69 -25.46
CA ARG A 50 1.23 3.74 -24.94
C ARG A 50 1.17 4.50 -23.62
N TYR A 51 1.32 5.82 -23.67
CA TYR A 51 1.47 6.66 -22.47
C TYR A 51 0.26 6.63 -21.51
N ASN A 52 -0.97 6.57 -22.02
CA ASN A 52 -2.18 6.44 -21.19
C ASN A 52 -2.15 5.15 -20.35
N LYS A 53 -1.66 4.06 -20.94
CA LYS A 53 -1.48 2.77 -20.26
C LYS A 53 -0.37 2.82 -19.23
N VAL A 54 0.73 3.53 -19.52
CA VAL A 54 1.82 3.77 -18.56
C VAL A 54 1.30 4.51 -17.33
N LYS A 55 0.56 5.60 -17.52
CA LYS A 55 -0.03 6.40 -16.43
C LYS A 55 -0.97 5.57 -15.56
N ALA A 56 -1.84 4.76 -16.18
CA ALA A 56 -2.75 3.87 -15.44
C ALA A 56 -1.98 2.80 -14.63
N LEU A 57 -0.94 2.18 -15.22
CA LEU A 57 -0.13 1.16 -14.53
C LEU A 57 0.74 1.74 -13.41
N GLN A 58 1.26 2.95 -13.58
CA GLN A 58 1.98 3.68 -12.53
C GLN A 58 1.04 4.00 -11.36
N HIS A 59 -0.17 4.49 -11.65
CA HIS A 59 -1.17 4.75 -10.62
C HIS A 59 -1.53 3.48 -9.84
N LEU A 60 -1.73 2.36 -10.54
CA LEU A 60 -1.96 1.05 -9.91
C LEU A 60 -0.77 0.61 -9.04
N LEU A 61 0.46 0.84 -9.49
CA LEU A 61 1.66 0.47 -8.75
C LEU A 61 1.81 1.29 -7.45
N VAL A 62 1.56 2.61 -7.50
CA VAL A 62 1.68 3.50 -6.32
C VAL A 62 0.59 3.23 -5.29
N THR A 63 -0.62 2.89 -5.75
CA THR A 63 -1.76 2.62 -4.87
C THR A 63 -1.78 1.19 -4.32
N SER A 64 -1.03 0.26 -4.93
CA SER A 64 -0.92 -1.16 -4.52
C SER A 64 -0.40 -1.31 -3.09
N PHE A 65 -1.05 -2.22 -2.35
CA PHE A 65 -0.62 -2.64 -1.02
C PHE A 65 0.73 -3.34 -1.04
N GLU A 66 0.98 -4.19 -2.04
CA GLU A 66 2.23 -4.94 -2.17
C GLU A 66 3.42 -4.01 -2.36
N ALA A 67 3.25 -2.95 -3.16
CA ALA A 67 4.27 -1.92 -3.35
C ALA A 67 4.54 -1.15 -2.05
N LYS A 68 3.49 -0.73 -1.35
CA LYS A 68 3.59 -0.04 -0.05
C LYS A 68 4.27 -0.92 1.01
N ALA A 69 3.89 -2.19 1.12
CA ALA A 69 4.49 -3.14 2.06
C ALA A 69 5.98 -3.36 1.79
N LEU A 70 6.38 -3.50 0.51
CA LEU A 70 7.78 -3.61 0.14
C LEU A 70 8.58 -2.34 0.43
N ALA A 71 7.99 -1.16 0.22
CA ALA A 71 8.64 0.11 0.55
C ALA A 71 8.94 0.22 2.05
N VAL A 72 7.94 -0.07 2.90
CA VAL A 72 8.11 -0.07 4.36
C VAL A 72 9.14 -1.14 4.79
N ARG A 73 9.14 -2.32 4.17
CA ARG A 73 10.16 -3.36 4.45
C ARG A 73 11.57 -2.86 4.12
N LYS A 74 11.76 -2.22 2.96
CA LYS A 74 13.07 -1.69 2.57
C LYS A 74 13.57 -0.62 3.53
N VAL A 75 12.71 0.32 3.91
CA VAL A 75 13.06 1.40 4.87
C VAL A 75 13.42 0.82 6.23
N THR A 76 12.68 -0.20 6.69
CA THR A 76 12.92 -0.83 8.00
C THR A 76 14.10 -1.80 8.03
N SER A 77 14.52 -2.34 6.87
CA SER A 77 15.63 -3.30 6.77
C SER A 77 16.97 -2.66 6.40
N ASN A 78 17.01 -1.36 6.08
CA ASN A 78 18.24 -0.70 5.64
C ASN A 78 19.29 -0.59 6.78
N LYS A 79 20.59 -0.54 6.43
CA LYS A 79 21.71 -0.41 7.37
C LYS A 79 21.58 0.81 8.29
N GLY A 80 20.97 1.90 7.80
CA GLY A 80 20.65 3.12 8.56
C GLY A 80 19.40 3.06 9.45
N LYS A 81 18.74 1.89 9.63
CA LYS A 81 17.51 1.78 10.44
C LYS A 81 17.66 2.20 11.91
N ARG A 82 18.90 2.27 12.41
CA ARG A 82 19.25 2.67 13.78
C ARG A 82 19.62 4.15 13.89
N THR A 83 19.74 4.86 12.77
CA THR A 83 20.06 6.28 12.69
C THR A 83 18.75 7.05 12.58
N ALA A 84 18.53 8.03 13.46
CA ALA A 84 17.35 8.87 13.39
C ALA A 84 17.41 9.71 12.11
N GLY A 85 16.38 9.63 11.27
CA GLY A 85 16.26 10.50 10.08
C GLY A 85 15.89 11.94 10.48
N VAL A 86 15.57 12.78 9.50
CA VAL A 86 15.15 14.19 9.69
C VAL A 86 13.96 14.32 10.65
N ASP A 87 13.07 13.32 10.71
CA ASP A 87 11.95 13.30 11.66
C ASP A 87 12.35 12.96 13.11
N HIS A 88 13.63 12.70 13.40
CA HIS A 88 14.18 12.25 14.68
C HIS A 88 13.55 10.98 15.30
N ILE A 89 12.63 10.30 14.60
CA ILE A 89 11.93 9.10 15.07
C ILE A 89 12.69 7.84 14.65
N LYS A 90 13.11 7.05 15.64
CA LYS A 90 13.60 5.68 15.43
C LYS A 90 12.43 4.67 15.37
N TRP A 91 12.45 3.81 14.35
CA TRP A 91 11.34 2.90 14.00
C TRP A 91 11.58 1.48 14.54
N ASP A 92 11.88 1.41 15.84
CA ASP A 92 12.50 0.24 16.44
C ASP A 92 11.47 -0.86 16.77
N THR A 93 10.29 -0.45 17.21
CA THR A 93 9.22 -1.34 17.69
C THR A 93 8.22 -1.70 16.60
N ASP A 94 7.79 -2.97 16.56
CA ASP A 94 6.78 -3.48 15.63
C ASP A 94 5.42 -2.73 15.72
N ALA A 95 5.09 -2.17 16.88
CA ALA A 95 3.93 -1.30 17.05
C ALA A 95 4.03 0.01 16.25
N LYS A 96 5.20 0.66 16.22
CA LYS A 96 5.43 1.89 15.45
C LYS A 96 5.38 1.62 13.94
N LYS A 97 5.94 0.49 13.49
CA LYS A 97 5.87 0.03 12.09
C LYS A 97 4.43 -0.21 11.64
N ARG A 98 3.61 -0.89 12.47
CA ARG A 98 2.16 -1.09 12.20
C ARG A 98 1.39 0.22 12.09
N ARG A 99 1.64 1.18 12.99
CA ARG A 99 0.97 2.49 12.97
C ARG A 99 1.27 3.25 11.67
N LEU A 100 2.51 3.21 11.20
CA LEU A 100 2.90 3.83 9.93
C LEU A 100 2.26 3.13 8.74
N TYR A 101 2.31 1.80 8.73
CA TYR A 101 1.63 0.99 7.73
C TYR A 101 0.15 1.38 7.63
N ARG A 102 -0.52 1.48 8.77
CA ARG A 102 -1.91 1.90 8.87
C ARG A 102 -2.12 3.34 8.40
N LYS A 103 -1.22 4.28 8.74
CA LYS A 103 -1.29 5.68 8.24
C LYS A 103 -1.10 5.79 6.72
N GLN A 104 -0.15 5.06 6.12
CA GLN A 104 0.13 5.09 4.67
C GLN A 104 -0.85 4.26 3.83
N VAL A 105 -1.51 3.27 4.43
CA VAL A 105 -2.47 2.39 3.76
C VAL A 105 -3.91 2.88 3.94
N ILE A 106 -4.25 3.59 5.03
CA ILE A 106 -5.64 3.98 5.37
C ILE A 106 -5.96 5.48 5.17
N LYS A 107 -4.99 6.41 5.18
CA LYS A 107 -5.29 7.80 4.76
C LYS A 107 -5.42 7.88 3.24
N ARG A 108 -6.66 7.73 2.77
CA ARG A 108 -7.18 8.47 1.62
C ARG A 108 -7.47 9.90 2.06
#